data_AF-A0A3D0DQ60-F1
#
_entry.id   AF-A0A3D0DQ60-F1
#
_cell.length_a   1.000
_cell.length_b   1.000
_cell.length_c   1.000
_cell.angle_alpha   90.00
_cell.angle_beta   90.00
_cell.angle_gamma   90.00
#
_symmetry.space_group_name_H-M   'P 1'
#
loop_
_entity.id
_entity.type
_entity.pdbx_description
1 polymer ?
#
loop_
_entity_poly.entity_id
_entity_poly.type
_entity_poly.pdbx_seq_one_letter_code
_entity_poly.pdbx_strand_id
1 'polypeptide(L)'
;MPLGLAALTLAEAAPSAPTLTGDGFVQMLSKPVPTDNYEYLQREKAYSYLDGGRDTAEGRIWCDVNQLKTPDLAYELAGQIAKLPAAERKKNASALLLTLLGRAYPCPPVTKAKP
;
A
#
# COMPACT_ATOMS: atom_id res chain seq x y z
N MET A 1 10.07 30.09 -38.72
CA MET A 1 9.34 29.27 -37.73
C MET A 1 10.36 28.74 -36.73
N PRO A 2 10.49 29.28 -35.50
CA PRO A 2 11.41 28.69 -34.53
C PRO A 2 10.73 27.53 -33.80
N LEU A 3 11.40 26.37 -33.78
CA LEU A 3 11.10 25.26 -32.86
C LEU A 3 11.39 25.73 -31.43
N GLY A 4 10.36 25.73 -30.58
CA GLY A 4 10.53 25.92 -29.14
C GLY A 4 11.05 24.62 -28.49
N LEU A 5 12.22 24.68 -27.85
CA LEU A 5 12.67 23.63 -26.94
C LEU A 5 11.73 23.60 -25.73
N ALA A 6 11.02 22.48 -25.54
CA ALA A 6 10.33 22.20 -24.29
C ALA A 6 11.39 21.89 -23.21
N ALA A 7 11.54 22.78 -22.24
CA ALA A 7 12.36 22.51 -21.05
C ALA A 7 11.66 21.45 -20.20
N LEU A 8 12.24 20.25 -20.13
CA LEU A 8 11.86 19.21 -19.18
C LEU A 8 12.31 19.66 -17.79
N THR A 9 11.37 20.14 -16.97
CA THR A 9 11.62 20.36 -15.54
C THR A 9 11.75 19.00 -14.85
N LEU A 10 12.94 18.69 -14.34
CA LEU A 10 13.16 17.56 -13.45
C LEU A 10 12.48 17.87 -12.11
N ALA A 11 11.47 17.09 -11.76
CA ALA A 11 10.84 17.16 -10.44
C ALA A 11 11.76 16.46 -9.43
N GLU A 12 12.26 17.21 -8.44
CA GLU A 12 13.04 16.65 -7.34
C GLU A 12 12.11 16.04 -6.28
N ALA A 13 12.42 14.84 -5.81
CA ALA A 13 11.64 14.19 -4.77
C ALA A 13 11.73 14.98 -3.45
N ALA A 14 10.59 15.19 -2.79
CA ALA A 14 10.57 15.84 -1.48
C ALA A 14 11.41 15.01 -0.47
N PRO A 15 12.27 15.66 0.35
CA PRO A 15 13.19 14.98 1.25
C PRO A 15 12.48 14.13 2.32
N SER A 16 11.22 14.42 2.59
CA SER A 16 10.34 13.60 3.42
C SER A 16 8.88 13.82 2.99
N ALA A 17 8.38 12.99 2.08
CA ALA A 17 6.94 12.91 1.89
C ALA A 17 6.33 12.35 3.18
N PRO A 18 5.27 12.96 3.75
CA PRO A 18 4.58 12.38 4.90
C PRO A 18 4.00 11.02 4.47
N THR A 19 4.62 9.94 4.94
CA THR A 19 4.17 8.57 4.66
C THR A 19 3.64 7.93 5.93
N LEU A 20 2.56 7.16 5.78
CA LEU A 20 2.09 6.30 6.86
C LEU A 20 3.15 5.24 7.19
N THR A 21 3.47 5.07 8.47
CA THR A 21 4.34 3.97 8.94
C THR A 21 3.53 2.70 9.16
N GLY A 22 4.18 1.55 9.21
CA GLY A 22 3.53 0.29 9.60
C GLY A 22 2.85 0.38 10.97
N ASP A 23 3.51 0.96 11.98
CA ASP A 23 2.91 1.21 13.29
C ASP A 23 1.65 2.09 13.19
N GLY A 24 1.69 3.15 12.38
CA GLY A 24 0.53 4.02 12.15
C GLY A 24 -0.63 3.27 11.50
N PHE A 25 -0.35 2.42 10.50
CA PHE A 25 -1.36 1.58 9.85
C PHE A 25 -2.00 0.59 10.83
N VAL A 26 -1.20 -0.08 11.65
CA VAL A 26 -1.68 -0.99 12.71
C VAL A 26 -2.56 -0.25 13.72
N GLN A 27 -2.15 0.95 14.15
CA GLN A 27 -2.90 1.74 15.09
C GLN A 27 -4.29 2.12 14.54
N MET A 28 -4.36 2.54 13.27
CA MET A 28 -5.63 2.91 12.60
C MET A 28 -6.62 1.74 12.50
N LEU A 29 -6.13 0.49 12.54
CA LEU A 29 -6.93 -0.74 12.44
C LEU A 29 -7.00 -1.52 13.76
N SER A 30 -6.56 -0.93 14.86
CA SER A 30 -6.51 -1.59 16.18
C SER A 30 -7.90 -1.87 16.78
N LYS A 31 -8.94 -1.18 16.30
CA LYS A 31 -10.32 -1.35 16.74
C LYS A 31 -11.21 -1.77 15.56
N PRO A 32 -11.92 -2.91 15.63
CA PRO A 32 -12.80 -3.34 14.56
C PRO A 32 -14.02 -2.42 14.40
N VAL A 33 -14.50 -1.85 15.51
CA VAL A 33 -15.64 -0.92 15.56
C VAL A 33 -15.14 0.43 16.08
N PRO A 34 -15.14 1.49 15.23
CA PRO A 34 -14.86 2.84 15.66
C PRO A 34 -15.86 3.30 16.70
N THR A 35 -15.37 3.94 17.75
CA THR A 35 -16.20 4.49 18.83
C THR A 35 -16.61 5.93 18.60
N ASP A 36 -15.93 6.62 17.67
CA ASP A 36 -16.23 8.00 17.28
C ASP A 36 -15.90 8.27 15.80
N ASN A 37 -16.21 9.50 15.35
CA ASN A 37 -15.96 9.95 13.98
C ASN A 37 -14.47 10.04 13.64
N TYR A 38 -13.61 10.33 14.62
CA TYR A 38 -12.18 10.43 14.37
C TYR A 38 -11.60 9.05 14.06
N GLU A 39 -11.94 8.04 14.87
CA GLU A 39 -11.54 6.66 14.66
C GLU A 39 -12.10 6.10 13.33
N TYR A 40 -13.33 6.47 12.97
CA TYR A 40 -13.89 6.12 11.67
C TYR A 40 -13.02 6.66 10.53
N LEU A 41 -12.69 7.96 10.56
CA LEU A 41 -11.85 8.59 9.53
C LEU A 41 -10.44 7.99 9.47
N GLN A 42 -9.84 7.64 10.61
CA GLN A 42 -8.53 6.98 10.65
C GLN A 42 -8.58 5.60 9.98
N ARG A 43 -9.65 4.84 10.21
CA ARG A 43 -9.85 3.54 9.56
C ARG A 43 -10.07 3.69 8.05
N GLU A 44 -10.92 4.61 7.62
CA GLU A 44 -11.14 4.87 6.19
C GLU A 44 -9.86 5.33 5.50
N LYS A 45 -9.03 6.14 6.18
CA LYS A 45 -7.69 6.50 5.70
C LYS A 45 -6.79 5.28 5.50
N ALA A 46 -6.81 4.32 6.42
CA ALA A 46 -6.04 3.08 6.28
C ALA A 46 -6.52 2.25 5.08
N TYR A 47 -7.84 2.13 4.88
CA TYR A 47 -8.42 1.46 3.71
C TYR A 47 -8.01 2.12 2.41
N SER A 48 -8.18 3.45 2.30
CA SER A 48 -7.79 4.20 1.09
C SER A 48 -6.29 4.12 0.83
N TYR A 49 -5.46 4.08 1.87
CA TYR A 49 -4.02 3.92 1.74
C TYR A 49 -3.64 2.53 1.19
N LEU A 50 -4.33 1.48 1.65
CA LEU A 50 -4.19 0.13 1.11
C LEU A 50 -4.65 0.06 -0.35
N ASP A 51 -5.81 0.64 -0.68
CA ASP A 51 -6.35 0.64 -2.05
C ASP A 51 -5.39 1.32 -3.03
N GLY A 52 -4.82 2.47 -2.67
CA GLY A 52 -3.81 3.12 -3.52
C GLY A 52 -2.56 2.27 -3.76
N GLY A 53 -2.10 1.52 -2.75
CA GLY A 53 -1.00 0.56 -2.90
C GLY A 53 -1.38 -0.60 -3.81
N ARG A 54 -2.58 -1.17 -3.62
CA ARG A 54 -3.12 -2.26 -4.43
C ARG A 54 -3.18 -1.87 -5.90
N ASP A 55 -3.87 -0.77 -6.22
CA ASP A 55 -4.07 -0.29 -7.59
C ASP A 55 -2.73 0.00 -8.30
N THR A 56 -1.76 0.55 -7.57
CA THR A 56 -0.45 0.89 -8.15
C THR A 56 0.36 -0.35 -8.57
N ALA A 57 0.15 -1.48 -7.90
CA ALA A 57 1.05 -2.63 -7.94
C ALA A 57 0.41 -3.94 -8.45
N GLU A 58 -0.90 -3.94 -8.65
CA GLU A 58 -1.66 -5.07 -9.18
C GLU A 58 -1.16 -5.48 -10.56
N GLY A 59 -1.15 -6.80 -10.83
CA GLY A 59 -0.62 -7.39 -12.05
C GLY A 59 0.90 -7.39 -12.16
N ARG A 60 1.63 -6.84 -11.18
CA ARG A 60 3.10 -6.69 -11.20
C ARG A 60 3.77 -7.26 -9.97
N ILE A 61 3.43 -6.74 -8.79
CA ILE A 61 4.01 -7.18 -7.50
C ILE A 61 3.12 -8.22 -6.84
N TRP A 62 1.81 -8.04 -6.98
CA TRP A 62 0.78 -8.93 -6.47
C TRP A 62 -0.34 -9.01 -7.50
N CYS A 63 -1.13 -10.09 -7.46
CA CYS A 63 -2.25 -10.29 -8.37
C CYS A 63 -3.52 -10.54 -7.58
N ASP A 64 -4.62 -9.89 -7.98
CA ASP A 64 -5.91 -10.13 -7.34
C ASP A 64 -6.39 -11.55 -7.63
N VAL A 65 -6.79 -12.23 -6.57
CA VAL A 65 -7.38 -13.58 -6.62
C VAL A 65 -8.89 -13.54 -6.41
N ASN A 66 -9.48 -12.34 -6.33
CA ASN A 66 -10.90 -12.07 -6.13
C ASN A 66 -11.47 -12.76 -4.87
N GLN A 67 -10.66 -12.91 -3.82
CA GLN A 67 -11.07 -13.57 -2.58
C GLN A 67 -11.30 -12.63 -1.40
N LEU A 68 -10.62 -11.48 -1.35
CA LEU A 68 -10.65 -10.61 -0.17
C LEU A 68 -11.14 -9.20 -0.49
N LYS A 69 -12.10 -8.70 0.29
CA LYS A 69 -12.52 -7.30 0.27
C LYS A 69 -11.53 -6.46 1.08
N THR A 70 -11.43 -5.17 0.75
CA THR A 70 -10.47 -4.23 1.38
C THR A 70 -10.50 -4.29 2.92
N PRO A 71 -11.66 -4.32 3.61
CA PRO A 71 -11.68 -4.39 5.07
C PRO A 71 -10.97 -5.63 5.63
N ASP A 72 -11.31 -6.81 5.14
CA ASP A 72 -10.75 -8.08 5.64
C ASP A 72 -9.23 -8.12 5.43
N LEU A 73 -8.80 -7.75 4.23
CA LEU A 73 -7.39 -7.71 3.85
C LEU A 73 -6.62 -6.68 4.69
N ALA A 74 -7.21 -5.52 4.99
CA ALA A 74 -6.57 -4.50 5.81
C ALA A 74 -6.30 -5.01 7.24
N TYR A 75 -7.28 -5.65 7.88
CA TYR A 75 -7.08 -6.23 9.22
C TYR A 75 -6.07 -7.37 9.22
N GLU A 76 -6.11 -8.24 8.21
CA GLU A 76 -5.14 -9.33 8.08
C GLU A 76 -3.71 -8.77 7.98
N LEU A 77 -3.49 -7.81 7.07
CA LEU A 77 -2.20 -7.19 6.86
C LEU A 77 -1.73 -6.40 8.09
N ALA A 78 -2.63 -5.69 8.78
CA ALA A 78 -2.32 -5.04 10.05
C ALA A 78 -1.86 -6.06 11.10
N GLY A 79 -2.55 -7.20 11.21
CA GLY A 79 -2.17 -8.30 12.10
C GLY A 79 -0.80 -8.90 11.76
N GLN A 80 -0.43 -8.96 10.48
CA GLN A 80 0.90 -9.40 10.05
C GLN A 80 1.97 -8.34 10.35
N ILE A 81 1.71 -7.06 10.08
CA ILE A 81 2.63 -5.95 10.38
C ILE A 81 2.90 -5.86 11.88
N ALA A 82 1.87 -6.03 12.72
CA ALA A 82 2.01 -5.97 14.18
C ALA A 82 3.02 -6.99 14.74
N LYS A 83 3.24 -8.11 14.04
CA LYS A 83 4.19 -9.17 14.41
C LYS A 83 5.63 -8.89 13.98
N LEU A 84 5.87 -7.89 13.14
CA LEU A 84 7.21 -7.52 12.70
C LEU A 84 8.01 -6.89 13.85
N PRO A 85 9.36 -6.93 13.82
CA PRO A 85 10.20 -6.20 14.76
C PRO A 85 9.87 -4.71 14.78
N ALA A 86 10.00 -4.05 15.95
CA ALA A 86 9.63 -2.65 16.10
C ALA A 86 10.35 -1.70 15.11
N ALA A 87 11.62 -1.99 14.77
CA ALA A 87 12.35 -1.22 13.77
C ALA A 87 11.75 -1.36 12.36
N GLU A 88 11.21 -2.53 12.01
CA GLU A 88 10.57 -2.78 10.73
C GLU A 88 9.23 -2.07 10.62
N ARG A 89 8.43 -2.03 11.70
CA ARG A 89 7.12 -1.36 11.70
C ARG A 89 7.22 0.16 11.54
N LYS A 90 8.38 0.76 11.79
CA LYS A 90 8.62 2.20 11.54
C LYS A 90 8.83 2.53 10.06
N LYS A 91 9.00 1.54 9.20
CA LYS A 91 9.15 1.74 7.75
C LYS A 91 7.81 2.16 7.12
N ASN A 92 7.89 2.61 5.87
CA ASN A 92 6.74 2.99 5.05
C ASN A 92 5.72 1.84 4.95
N ALA A 93 4.46 2.12 5.27
CA ALA A 93 3.39 1.14 5.27
C ALA A 93 3.13 0.56 3.88
N SER A 94 3.13 1.35 2.80
CA SER A 94 2.89 0.84 1.45
C SER A 94 3.93 -0.22 1.06
N ALA A 95 5.21 0.03 1.36
CA ALA A 95 6.26 -0.94 1.08
C ALA A 95 6.06 -2.26 1.86
N LEU A 96 5.65 -2.17 3.12
CA LEU A 96 5.32 -3.34 3.94
C LEU A 96 4.11 -4.10 3.39
N LEU A 97 3.02 -3.39 3.08
CA LEU A 97 1.79 -3.96 2.51
C LEU A 97 2.08 -4.68 1.19
N LEU A 98 2.82 -4.05 0.28
CA LEU A 98 3.19 -4.65 -1.00
C LEU A 98 4.10 -5.87 -0.85
N THR A 99 5.01 -5.85 0.13
CA THR A 99 5.86 -7.01 0.45
C THR A 99 5.02 -8.20 0.93
N LEU A 100 4.02 -7.95 1.78
CA LEU A 100 3.13 -9.00 2.29
C LEU A 100 2.20 -9.51 1.19
N LEU A 101 1.61 -8.60 0.39
CA LEU A 101 0.75 -8.95 -0.74
C LEU A 101 1.48 -9.79 -1.79
N GLY A 102 2.69 -9.40 -2.18
CA GLY A 102 3.47 -10.16 -3.18
C GLY A 102 3.89 -11.55 -2.70
N ARG A 103 3.98 -11.77 -1.38
CA ARG A 103 4.22 -13.10 -0.79
C ARG A 103 2.95 -13.95 -0.74
N ALA A 104 1.82 -13.34 -0.39
CA ALA A 104 0.55 -14.05 -0.24
C ALA A 104 -0.11 -14.35 -1.60
N TYR A 105 -0.01 -13.41 -2.55
CA TYR A 105 -0.68 -13.44 -3.85
C TYR A 105 0.31 -13.10 -4.98
N PRO A 106 1.35 -13.93 -5.19
CA PRO A 106 2.33 -13.67 -6.24
C PRO A 106 1.67 -13.74 -7.62
N CYS A 107 2.06 -12.83 -8.51
CA CYS A 107 1.64 -12.91 -9.89
C CYS A 107 2.26 -14.13 -10.59
N PRO A 108 1.53 -14.79 -11.50
CA PRO A 108 2.07 -15.88 -12.29
C PRO A 108 3.22 -15.35 -13.17
N PRO A 109 4.24 -16.17 -13.46
CA PRO A 109 5.29 -15.80 -14.38
C PRO A 109 4.68 -15.50 -15.75
N VAL A 110 5.15 -14.43 -16.39
CA VAL A 110 4.74 -14.10 -17.75
C VAL A 110 5.22 -15.22 -18.67
N THR A 111 4.33 -16.14 -19.03
CA THR A 111 4.60 -17.10 -20.08
C THR A 111 4.61 -16.32 -21.39
N LYS A 112 5.78 -16.26 -22.06
CA LYS A 112 5.84 -15.69 -23.40
C LYS A 112 4.89 -16.50 -24.28
N ALA A 113 3.81 -15.90 -24.75
CA ALA A 113 2.99 -16.49 -25.79
C ALA A 113 3.91 -16.78 -26.99
N LYS A 114 3.86 -18.02 -27.49
CA LYS A 114 4.53 -18.37 -28.74
C LYS A 114 3.87 -17.54 -29.86
N PRO A 115 4.65 -16.82 -30.69
CA PRO A 115 4.09 -16.04 -31.79
C PRO A 115 3.31 -16.92 -32.77
#